data_AF-A0A310S5L0-F1
#
_entry.id   AF-A0A310S5L0-F1
#
_cell.length_a   1.000
_cell.length_b   1.000
_cell.length_c   1.000
_cell.angle_alpha   90.00
_cell.angle_beta   90.00
_cell.angle_gamma   90.00
#
_symmetry.space_group_name_H-M   'P 1'
#
loop_
_entity.id
_entity.type
_entity.pdbx_description
1 polymer ?
#
loop_
_entity_poly.entity_id
_entity_poly.type
_entity_poly.pdbx_seq_one_letter_code
_entity_poly.pdbx_strand_id
1 'polypeptide(L)'
;MKENTKFIVAQVNKLLGRNYNVIYFNSLSPEELLHVLKGVLIKIQIQNVDANVDTKNETPEETSIYILSILRVLHYQPQIDPVEVPGEYLSDPEISSLHEQYAALIDRFKTVHKEREIGRKNFENASELTTDLKTMEKEKEVETKAEIGMYLLDSARALRIEKDKERDLVLQEEQQREIISRLQTNLQRLEKELQILEKDENEVTVQTLLQHLSEVITVQTVVTNEKLPAEIHGKQNRIKALNAVKQYSYLGPDQITDLRNKLDKPFRQQAAAVANIKRNVLEKLEKTANSLQELQTKLEEKRELSKLIMEDIIPKGEELKKYINRLKTRGTLYKHCKSELTWLNAENSVLYRTAAILENQRNQCNQAKERLEMVKKNAPDNFTEENASSINLQLCRDISTFRAKLIPLINEIQTLRQKYSEYEQQQEKAKKAQNEVESSMNTSINNLQSNIQNEKIKVEKKKKLQKLIAKMKTMEERIKRDMQDPTISDPGKKMKEELHSTIQMEEIKIKNL
;
A
#
# COMPACT_ATOMS: atom_id res chain seq x y z
N MET A 1 -52.46 -26.68 0.67
CA MET A 1 -53.66 -27.22 1.37
C MET A 1 -53.61 -26.99 2.87
N LYS A 2 -52.73 -27.66 3.65
CA LYS A 2 -52.72 -27.55 5.13
C LYS A 2 -52.43 -26.15 5.69
N GLU A 3 -51.54 -25.37 5.06
CA GLU A 3 -51.29 -23.96 5.46
C GLU A 3 -52.48 -23.06 5.16
N ASN A 4 -53.12 -23.23 4.00
CA ASN A 4 -54.32 -22.47 3.63
C ASN A 4 -55.47 -22.75 4.61
N THR A 5 -55.68 -24.00 5.03
CA THR A 5 -56.71 -24.33 6.03
C THR A 5 -56.40 -23.70 7.39
N LYS A 6 -55.14 -23.72 7.84
CA LYS A 6 -54.74 -23.03 9.09
C LYS A 6 -54.98 -21.52 9.00
N PHE A 7 -54.65 -20.91 7.86
CA PHE A 7 -54.88 -19.50 7.62
C PHE A 7 -56.38 -19.15 7.61
N ILE A 8 -57.20 -19.92 6.91
CA ILE A 8 -58.66 -19.74 6.87
C ILE A 8 -59.24 -19.84 8.27
N VAL A 9 -58.90 -20.89 9.03
CA VAL A 9 -59.40 -21.07 10.40
C VAL A 9 -59.00 -19.92 11.31
N ALA A 10 -57.75 -19.44 11.24
CA ALA A 10 -57.29 -18.30 12.02
C ALA A 10 -58.05 -17.01 11.69
N GLN A 11 -58.29 -16.73 10.40
CA GLN A 11 -59.02 -15.53 9.96
C GLN A 11 -60.53 -15.62 10.25
N VAL A 12 -61.15 -16.78 10.05
CA VAL A 12 -62.57 -17.01 10.39
C VAL A 12 -62.78 -16.82 11.90
N ASN A 13 -61.88 -17.36 12.73
CA ASN A 13 -61.94 -17.18 14.18
C ASN A 13 -61.80 -15.70 14.58
N LYS A 14 -60.86 -14.97 13.95
CA LYS A 14 -60.68 -13.53 14.19
C LYS A 14 -61.89 -12.70 13.78
N LEU A 15 -62.50 -13.00 12.63
CA LEU A 15 -63.61 -12.20 12.07
C LEU A 15 -64.97 -12.50 12.71
N LEU A 16 -65.26 -13.78 12.97
CA LEU A 16 -66.53 -14.21 13.56
C LEU A 16 -66.50 -14.30 15.10
N GLY A 17 -65.32 -14.18 15.72
CA GLY A 17 -65.15 -14.36 17.17
C GLY A 17 -65.42 -15.80 17.63
N ARG A 18 -65.27 -16.78 16.75
CA ARG A 18 -65.46 -18.21 17.04
C ARG A 18 -64.11 -18.89 17.27
N ASN A 19 -64.11 -20.06 17.92
CA ASN A 19 -62.89 -20.82 18.24
C ASN A 19 -62.87 -22.18 17.52
N TYR A 20 -62.86 -22.17 16.19
CA TYR A 20 -62.73 -23.41 15.43
C TYR A 20 -61.31 -23.97 15.50
N ASN A 21 -61.20 -25.28 15.75
CA ASN A 21 -59.95 -26.02 15.61
C ASN A 21 -59.83 -26.56 14.17
N VAL A 22 -58.60 -26.64 13.63
CA VAL A 22 -58.34 -27.06 12.23
C VAL A 22 -58.93 -28.43 11.90
N ILE A 23 -58.95 -29.34 12.88
CA ILE A 23 -59.55 -30.69 12.72
C ILE A 23 -61.08 -30.58 12.66
N TYR A 24 -61.68 -29.81 13.56
CA TYR A 24 -63.13 -29.61 13.63
C TYR A 24 -63.67 -28.86 12.41
N PHE A 25 -62.92 -27.87 11.90
CA PHE A 25 -63.30 -27.11 10.71
C PHE A 25 -63.33 -27.99 9.46
N ASN A 26 -62.45 -28.99 9.35
CA ASN A 26 -62.43 -29.94 8.24
C ASN A 26 -63.52 -31.02 8.34
N SER A 27 -64.14 -31.20 9.52
CA SER A 27 -65.24 -32.13 9.72
C SER A 27 -66.63 -31.49 9.63
N LEU A 28 -66.71 -30.18 9.35
CA LEU A 28 -67.97 -29.46 9.16
C LEU A 28 -68.72 -30.00 7.93
N SER A 29 -70.04 -30.08 8.02
CA SER A 29 -70.87 -30.47 6.89
C SER A 29 -70.87 -29.39 5.80
N PRO A 30 -71.12 -29.75 4.52
CA PRO A 30 -71.19 -28.77 3.44
C PRO A 30 -72.19 -27.63 3.70
N GLU A 31 -73.31 -27.92 4.36
CA GLU A 31 -74.34 -26.94 4.73
C GLU A 31 -73.86 -26.00 5.84
N GLU A 32 -73.16 -26.53 6.85
CA GLU A 32 -72.54 -25.73 7.91
C GLU A 32 -71.46 -24.82 7.35
N LEU A 33 -70.69 -25.30 6.37
CA LEU A 33 -69.63 -24.53 5.73
C LEU A 33 -70.19 -23.36 4.91
N LEU A 34 -71.31 -23.57 4.21
CA LEU A 34 -72.06 -22.51 3.53
C LEU A 34 -72.61 -21.49 4.52
N HIS A 35 -73.12 -21.93 5.67
CA HIS A 35 -73.59 -21.01 6.70
C HIS A 35 -72.45 -20.21 7.34
N VAL A 36 -71.29 -20.82 7.55
CA VAL A 36 -70.07 -20.11 8.00
C VAL A 36 -69.63 -19.10 6.96
N LEU A 37 -69.64 -19.45 5.66
CA LEU A 37 -69.30 -18.53 4.58
C LEU A 37 -70.30 -17.36 4.48
N LYS A 38 -71.60 -17.62 4.58
CA LYS A 38 -72.64 -16.58 4.69
C LYS A 38 -72.36 -15.66 5.87
N GLY A 39 -72.04 -16.21 7.03
CA GLY A 39 -71.69 -15.43 8.22
C GLY A 39 -70.45 -14.54 8.02
N VAL A 40 -69.42 -15.04 7.34
CA VAL A 40 -68.23 -14.25 6.99
C VAL A 40 -68.60 -13.11 6.03
N LEU A 41 -69.37 -13.39 4.99
CA LEU A 41 -69.77 -12.40 3.99
C LEU A 41 -70.66 -11.30 4.58
N ILE A 42 -71.61 -11.65 5.45
CA ILE A 42 -72.42 -10.68 6.19
C ILE A 42 -71.52 -9.77 7.03
N LYS A 43 -70.52 -10.32 7.74
CA LYS A 43 -69.61 -9.52 8.57
C LYS A 43 -68.76 -8.54 7.74
N ILE A 44 -68.32 -8.96 6.54
CA ILE A 44 -67.59 -8.12 5.58
C ILE A 44 -68.51 -7.00 5.04
N GLN A 45 -69.79 -7.30 4.82
CA GLN A 45 -70.75 -6.32 4.32
C GLN A 45 -71.17 -5.30 5.39
N ILE A 46 -71.33 -5.73 6.65
CA ILE A 46 -71.64 -4.85 7.80
C ILE A 46 -70.52 -3.83 8.05
N GLN A 47 -69.27 -4.12 7.68
CA GLN A 47 -68.19 -3.13 7.73
C GLN A 47 -68.37 -1.95 6.75
N ASN A 48 -69.29 -2.05 5.77
CA ASN A 48 -69.53 -1.00 4.78
C ASN A 48 -70.95 -0.39 4.82
N VAL A 49 -71.98 -1.07 5.35
CA VAL A 49 -73.34 -0.51 5.51
C VAL A 49 -74.07 -1.17 6.69
N ASP A 50 -74.68 -0.37 7.57
CA ASP A 50 -75.61 -0.81 8.63
C ASP A 50 -76.87 -1.44 8.02
N ALA A 51 -76.90 -2.76 7.88
CA ALA A 51 -78.12 -3.51 7.56
C ALA A 51 -78.17 -4.82 8.35
N ASN A 52 -79.11 -4.87 9.30
CA ASN A 52 -79.44 -6.05 10.08
C ASN A 52 -80.28 -6.99 9.20
N VAL A 53 -79.64 -7.98 8.56
CA VAL A 53 -80.34 -8.99 7.75
C VAL A 53 -80.60 -10.21 8.63
N ASP A 54 -81.88 -10.40 8.98
CA ASP A 54 -82.37 -11.52 9.78
C ASP A 54 -82.07 -12.86 9.10
N THR A 55 -81.46 -13.80 9.83
CA THR A 55 -80.96 -15.08 9.31
C THR A 55 -81.73 -16.25 9.90
N LYS A 56 -83.04 -16.33 9.63
CA LYS A 56 -83.82 -17.52 9.95
C LYS A 56 -84.74 -17.90 8.79
N ASN A 57 -84.39 -19.05 8.20
CA ASN A 57 -85.15 -19.87 7.24
C ASN A 57 -85.08 -19.46 5.77
N GLU A 58 -83.90 -19.65 5.17
CA GLU A 58 -83.73 -19.68 3.71
C GLU A 58 -83.34 -21.09 3.28
N THR A 59 -83.83 -21.52 2.13
CA THR A 59 -83.44 -22.79 1.50
C THR A 59 -81.94 -22.77 1.14
N PRO A 60 -81.26 -23.94 1.06
CA PRO A 60 -79.84 -24.00 0.69
C PRO A 60 -79.55 -23.34 -0.68
N GLU A 61 -80.55 -23.35 -1.57
CA GLU A 61 -80.53 -22.74 -2.88
C GLU A 61 -80.55 -21.21 -2.80
N GLU A 62 -81.45 -20.62 -1.99
CA GLU A 62 -81.49 -19.18 -1.73
C GLU A 62 -80.19 -18.69 -1.06
N THR A 63 -79.67 -19.46 -0.11
CA THR A 63 -78.38 -19.15 0.54
C THR A 63 -77.23 -19.17 -0.48
N SER A 64 -77.23 -20.12 -1.42
CA SER A 64 -76.22 -20.21 -2.47
C SER A 64 -76.32 -19.07 -3.47
N ILE A 65 -77.54 -18.68 -3.86
CA ILE A 65 -77.79 -17.51 -4.73
C ILE A 65 -77.33 -16.22 -4.04
N TYR A 66 -77.62 -16.06 -2.74
CA TYR A 66 -77.17 -14.94 -1.93
C TYR A 66 -75.63 -14.87 -1.86
N ILE A 67 -74.97 -15.98 -1.53
CA ILE A 67 -73.50 -16.07 -1.50
C ILE A 67 -72.90 -15.74 -2.87
N LEU A 68 -73.41 -16.31 -3.96
CA LEU A 68 -72.88 -16.09 -5.31
C LEU A 68 -73.12 -14.66 -5.80
N SER A 69 -74.26 -14.06 -5.49
CA SER A 69 -74.55 -12.65 -5.81
C SER A 69 -73.61 -11.70 -5.06
N ILE A 70 -73.34 -11.95 -3.77
CA ILE A 70 -72.38 -11.14 -2.99
C ILE A 70 -70.95 -11.35 -3.47
N LEU A 71 -70.55 -12.59 -3.73
CA LEU A 71 -69.22 -12.86 -4.28
C LEU A 71 -69.01 -12.17 -5.63
N ARG A 72 -70.06 -12.04 -6.45
CA ARG A 72 -70.03 -11.26 -7.69
C ARG A 72 -69.85 -9.76 -7.41
N VAL A 73 -70.53 -9.20 -6.41
CA VAL A 73 -70.37 -7.80 -5.97
C VAL A 73 -68.96 -7.55 -5.41
N LEU A 74 -68.38 -8.50 -4.69
CA LEU A 74 -67.02 -8.44 -4.17
C LEU A 74 -65.93 -8.69 -5.25
N HIS A 75 -66.31 -8.74 -6.53
CA HIS A 75 -65.43 -9.04 -7.66
C HIS A 75 -64.61 -10.34 -7.49
N TYR A 76 -65.16 -11.34 -6.80
CA TYR A 76 -64.53 -12.65 -6.69
C TYR A 76 -64.71 -13.39 -8.02
N GLN A 77 -63.66 -13.43 -8.83
CA GLN A 77 -63.63 -14.20 -10.07
C GLN A 77 -63.36 -15.68 -9.73
N PRO A 78 -64.31 -16.61 -9.95
CA PRO A 78 -63.92 -18.01 -10.18
C PRO A 78 -63.00 -18.02 -11.41
N GLN A 79 -62.07 -18.98 -11.51
CA GLN A 79 -61.06 -19.06 -12.59
C GLN A 79 -61.65 -19.34 -13.98
N ILE A 80 -62.50 -18.44 -14.46
CA ILE A 80 -63.14 -18.41 -15.77
C ILE A 80 -63.03 -16.95 -16.20
N ASP A 81 -62.40 -16.75 -17.36
CA ASP A 81 -62.09 -15.45 -17.95
C ASP A 81 -63.34 -14.55 -17.94
N PRO A 82 -63.17 -13.22 -17.73
CA PRO A 82 -64.29 -12.29 -17.75
C PRO A 82 -65.08 -12.47 -19.04
N VAL A 83 -66.41 -12.41 -18.92
CA VAL A 83 -67.34 -12.41 -20.06
C VAL A 83 -66.96 -11.25 -20.97
N GLU A 84 -66.10 -11.52 -21.95
CA GLU A 84 -65.92 -10.68 -23.12
C GLU A 84 -67.21 -10.78 -23.91
N VAL A 85 -67.86 -9.63 -24.14
CA VAL A 85 -69.00 -9.55 -25.05
C VAL A 85 -68.50 -10.05 -26.40
N PRO A 86 -69.07 -11.13 -26.97
CA PRO A 86 -68.62 -11.66 -28.26
C PRO A 86 -68.59 -10.54 -29.31
N GLY A 87 -67.48 -10.41 -30.04
CA GLY A 87 -67.21 -9.30 -30.97
C GLY A 87 -68.25 -9.13 -32.10
N GLU A 88 -69.16 -10.08 -32.28
CA GLU A 88 -70.29 -9.99 -33.20
C GLU A 88 -71.32 -8.93 -32.77
N TYR A 89 -71.53 -8.70 -31.46
CA TYR A 89 -72.46 -7.67 -30.96
C TYR A 89 -71.84 -6.26 -30.88
N LEU A 90 -70.51 -6.15 -30.95
CA LEU A 90 -69.77 -4.88 -31.00
C LEU A 90 -69.75 -4.25 -32.40
N SER A 91 -70.27 -4.96 -33.41
CA SER A 91 -70.44 -4.43 -34.76
C SER A 91 -71.63 -3.47 -34.87
N ASP A 92 -72.58 -3.53 -33.93
CA ASP A 92 -73.74 -2.64 -33.89
C ASP A 92 -73.37 -1.30 -33.23
N PRO A 93 -73.57 -0.14 -33.90
CA PRO A 93 -73.11 1.17 -33.44
C PRO A 93 -73.67 1.58 -32.06
N GLU A 94 -74.91 1.20 -31.76
CA GLU A 94 -75.57 1.54 -30.50
C GLU A 94 -75.01 0.74 -29.32
N ILE A 95 -74.73 -0.55 -29.51
CA ILE A 95 -74.17 -1.44 -28.47
C ILE A 95 -72.71 -1.06 -28.18
N SER A 96 -71.95 -0.70 -29.22
CA SER A 96 -70.57 -0.23 -29.07
C SER A 96 -70.50 1.11 -28.31
N SER A 97 -71.39 2.06 -28.63
CA SER A 97 -71.50 3.32 -27.87
C SER A 97 -71.92 3.10 -26.42
N LEU A 98 -72.83 2.17 -26.15
CA LEU A 98 -73.26 1.85 -24.79
C LEU A 98 -72.13 1.16 -23.99
N HIS A 99 -71.37 0.27 -24.63
CA HIS A 99 -70.20 -0.36 -24.02
C HIS A 99 -69.08 0.67 -23.75
N GLU A 100 -68.87 1.63 -24.64
CA GLU A 100 -67.94 2.74 -24.43
C GLU A 100 -68.39 3.65 -23.27
N GLN A 101 -69.68 3.95 -23.16
CA GLN A 101 -70.25 4.67 -22.01
C GLN A 101 -70.10 3.89 -20.70
N TYR A 102 -70.32 2.57 -20.73
CA TYR A 102 -70.11 1.68 -19.58
C TYR A 102 -68.63 1.65 -19.17
N ALA A 103 -67.71 1.51 -20.12
CA ALA A 103 -66.27 1.55 -19.86
C ALA A 103 -65.82 2.91 -19.30
N ALA A 104 -66.31 4.01 -19.87
CA ALA A 104 -66.06 5.36 -19.36
C ALA A 104 -66.61 5.55 -17.94
N LEU A 105 -67.78 4.97 -17.63
CA LEU A 105 -68.35 5.02 -16.27
C LEU A 105 -67.54 4.18 -15.28
N ILE A 106 -67.03 3.01 -15.69
CA ILE A 106 -66.11 2.20 -14.88
C ILE A 106 -64.83 2.98 -14.60
N ASP A 107 -64.23 3.60 -15.60
CA ASP A 107 -62.97 4.34 -15.40
C ASP A 107 -63.20 5.60 -14.56
N ARG A 108 -64.33 6.28 -14.72
CA ARG A 108 -64.75 7.36 -13.83
C ARG A 108 -64.93 6.85 -12.39
N PHE A 109 -65.58 5.69 -12.20
CA PHE A 109 -65.74 5.09 -10.88
C PHE A 109 -64.39 4.72 -10.25
N LYS A 110 -63.48 4.08 -10.99
CA LYS A 110 -62.12 3.76 -10.50
C LYS A 110 -61.37 5.01 -10.05
N THR A 111 -61.49 6.09 -10.82
CA THR A 111 -60.82 7.36 -10.51
C THR A 111 -61.38 7.96 -9.22
N VAL A 112 -62.70 8.07 -9.11
CA VAL A 112 -63.38 8.60 -7.91
C VAL A 112 -63.14 7.71 -6.68
N HIS A 113 -63.15 6.39 -6.84
CA HIS A 113 -62.88 5.46 -5.75
C HIS A 113 -61.43 5.58 -5.25
N LYS A 114 -60.47 5.73 -6.17
CA LYS A 114 -59.06 5.93 -5.81
C LYS A 114 -58.86 7.24 -5.03
N GLU A 115 -59.51 8.32 -5.45
CA GLU A 115 -59.48 9.59 -4.73
C GLU A 115 -60.11 9.48 -3.33
N ARG A 116 -61.25 8.81 -3.20
CA ARG A 116 -61.92 8.56 -1.92
C ARG A 116 -61.04 7.73 -0.96
N GLU A 117 -60.38 6.68 -1.46
CA GLU A 117 -59.50 5.83 -0.66
C GLU A 117 -58.25 6.56 -0.18
N ILE A 118 -57.68 7.45 -1.02
CA ILE A 118 -56.59 8.34 -0.60
C ILE A 118 -57.08 9.31 0.49
N GLY A 119 -58.27 9.89 0.31
CA GLY A 119 -58.90 10.76 1.31
C GLY A 119 -59.17 10.04 2.64
N ARG A 120 -59.60 8.77 2.60
CA ARG A 120 -59.82 7.95 3.80
C ARG A 120 -58.53 7.71 4.58
N LYS A 121 -57.44 7.32 3.90
CA LYS A 121 -56.12 7.16 4.55
C LYS A 121 -55.63 8.45 5.18
N ASN A 122 -55.86 9.59 4.52
CA ASN A 122 -55.52 10.89 5.07
C ASN A 122 -56.37 11.27 6.28
N PHE A 123 -57.65 10.87 6.32
CA PHE A 123 -58.53 11.06 7.47
C PHE A 123 -58.11 10.19 8.67
N GLU A 124 -57.72 8.94 8.44
CA GLU A 124 -57.18 8.05 9.48
C GLU A 124 -55.92 8.66 10.11
N ASN A 125 -54.98 9.17 9.30
CA ASN A 125 -53.80 9.90 9.79
C ASN A 125 -54.16 11.19 10.56
N ALA A 126 -55.20 11.92 10.11
CA ALA A 126 -55.66 13.12 10.80
C ALA A 126 -56.33 12.79 12.15
N SER A 127 -57.01 11.65 12.25
CA SER A 127 -57.58 11.15 13.51
C SER A 127 -56.47 10.86 14.53
N GLU A 128 -55.38 10.20 14.12
CA GLU A 128 -54.20 9.98 14.98
C GLU A 128 -53.59 11.30 15.46
N LEU A 129 -53.40 12.27 14.55
CA LEU A 129 -52.91 13.60 14.90
C LEU A 129 -53.84 14.35 15.88
N THR A 130 -55.16 14.15 15.74
CA THR A 130 -56.16 14.74 16.64
C THR A 130 -56.11 14.09 18.03
N THR A 131 -55.82 12.79 18.11
CA THR A 131 -55.59 12.12 19.40
C THR A 131 -54.30 12.62 20.06
N ASP A 132 -53.24 12.84 19.29
CA ASP A 132 -51.95 13.33 19.80
C ASP A 132 -52.04 14.79 20.27
N LEU A 133 -52.78 15.64 19.54
CA LEU A 133 -53.10 17.00 19.97
C LEU A 133 -53.89 17.02 21.28
N LYS A 134 -54.87 16.12 21.43
CA LYS A 134 -55.63 16.00 22.68
C LYS A 134 -54.76 15.53 23.85
N THR A 135 -53.75 14.69 23.61
CA THR A 135 -52.80 14.31 24.66
C THR A 135 -51.89 15.47 25.03
N MET A 136 -51.39 16.24 24.06
CA MET A 136 -50.61 17.46 24.32
C MET A 136 -51.41 18.54 25.05
N GLU A 137 -52.70 18.74 24.74
CA GLU A 137 -53.56 19.68 25.45
C GLU A 137 -53.78 19.28 26.92
N LYS A 138 -53.98 17.98 27.18
CA LYS A 138 -54.06 17.46 28.55
C LYS A 138 -52.75 17.65 29.33
N GLU A 139 -51.60 17.47 28.68
CA GLU A 139 -50.30 17.74 29.31
C GLU A 139 -50.10 19.23 29.61
N LYS A 140 -50.54 20.11 28.70
CA LYS A 140 -50.46 21.57 28.89
C LYS A 140 -51.36 22.08 30.03
N GLU A 141 -52.53 21.49 30.26
CA GLU A 141 -53.39 21.83 31.41
C GLU A 141 -52.75 21.50 32.77
N VAL A 142 -51.81 20.56 32.84
CA VAL A 142 -51.12 20.19 34.09
C VAL A 142 -50.07 21.24 34.48
N GLU A 143 -49.58 22.04 33.52
CA GLU A 143 -48.49 23.01 33.72
C GLU A 143 -48.93 24.29 34.47
N THR A 144 -50.22 24.62 34.48
CA THR A 144 -50.74 25.89 35.05
C THR A 144 -50.96 25.87 36.57
N LYS A 145 -50.68 24.75 37.26
CA LYS A 145 -50.94 24.61 38.71
C LYS A 145 -49.81 25.05 39.64
N ALA A 146 -48.76 25.69 39.14
CA ALA A 146 -47.57 26.05 39.91
C ALA A 146 -47.25 27.55 39.89
N GLU A 147 -48.21 28.41 40.24
CA GLU A 147 -47.97 29.85 40.41
C GLU A 147 -48.12 30.30 41.86
N ILE A 148 -47.18 29.93 42.73
CA ILE A 148 -46.97 30.65 44.01
C ILE A 148 -45.46 30.68 44.33
N GLY A 149 -44.80 31.84 44.10
CA GLY A 149 -43.43 32.13 44.54
C GLY A 149 -42.49 32.78 43.50
N MET A 150 -42.90 33.91 42.88
CA MET A 150 -42.24 34.52 41.71
C MET A 150 -40.70 34.63 41.78
N TYR A 151 -40.13 35.20 42.84
CA TYR A 151 -38.67 35.47 42.91
C TYR A 151 -37.79 34.23 43.13
N LEU A 152 -38.25 33.26 43.92
CA LEU A 152 -37.52 32.01 44.15
C LEU A 152 -37.65 31.08 42.94
N LEU A 153 -38.81 31.10 42.27
CA LEU A 153 -39.05 30.35 41.04
C LEU A 153 -38.23 30.88 39.87
N ASP A 154 -38.05 32.20 39.75
CA ASP A 154 -37.17 32.77 38.73
C ASP A 154 -35.71 32.38 38.96
N SER A 155 -35.26 32.42 40.22
CA SER A 155 -33.91 31.98 40.60
C SER A 155 -33.71 30.46 40.37
N ALA A 156 -34.71 29.65 40.69
CA ALA A 156 -34.70 28.21 40.45
C ALA A 156 -34.76 27.85 38.96
N ARG A 157 -35.51 28.63 38.15
CA ARG A 157 -35.57 28.50 36.70
C ARG A 157 -34.22 28.86 36.06
N ALA A 158 -33.61 29.97 36.49
CA ALA A 158 -32.27 30.36 36.06
C ALA A 158 -31.24 29.28 36.42
N LEU A 159 -31.27 28.75 37.64
CA LEU A 159 -30.39 27.65 38.07
C LEU A 159 -30.61 26.38 37.23
N ARG A 160 -31.86 26.05 36.89
CA ARG A 160 -32.18 24.87 36.05
C ARG A 160 -31.64 25.03 34.64
N ILE A 161 -31.86 26.19 34.02
CA ILE A 161 -31.31 26.51 32.69
C ILE A 161 -29.78 26.43 32.71
N GLU A 162 -29.15 26.98 33.75
CA GLU A 162 -27.70 26.95 33.86
C GLU A 162 -27.16 25.54 34.10
N LYS A 163 -27.88 24.71 34.86
CA LYS A 163 -27.57 23.29 35.04
C LYS A 163 -27.77 22.45 33.78
N ASP A 164 -28.75 22.80 32.95
CA ASP A 164 -28.96 22.13 31.66
C ASP A 164 -27.83 22.51 30.69
N LYS A 165 -27.45 23.80 30.61
CA LYS A 165 -26.27 24.24 29.85
C LYS A 165 -24.97 23.60 30.33
N GLU A 166 -24.78 23.49 31.65
CA GLU A 166 -23.61 22.82 32.23
C GLU A 166 -23.54 21.35 31.78
N ARG A 167 -24.69 20.65 31.74
CA ARG A 167 -24.75 19.27 31.24
C ARG A 167 -24.41 19.19 29.74
N ASP A 168 -24.91 20.12 28.93
CA ASP A 168 -24.61 20.16 27.50
C ASP A 168 -23.11 20.44 27.25
N LEU A 169 -22.52 21.37 28.00
CA LEU A 169 -21.09 21.67 27.94
C LEU A 169 -20.24 20.47 28.36
N VAL A 170 -20.62 19.77 29.44
CA VAL A 170 -19.93 18.54 29.88
C VAL A 170 -20.01 17.46 28.81
N LEU A 171 -21.18 17.26 28.19
CA LEU A 171 -21.35 16.30 27.09
C LEU A 171 -20.44 16.66 25.91
N GLN A 172 -20.38 17.95 25.55
CA GLN A 172 -19.51 18.43 24.48
C GLN A 172 -18.02 18.23 24.81
N GLU A 173 -17.61 18.49 26.06
CA GLU A 173 -16.24 18.28 26.53
C GLU A 173 -15.86 16.78 26.52
N GLU A 174 -16.78 15.89 26.90
CA GLU A 174 -16.59 14.44 26.79
C GLU A 174 -16.42 13.99 25.33
N GLN A 175 -17.26 14.49 24.42
CA GLN A 175 -17.14 14.20 22.98
C GLN A 175 -15.82 14.71 22.40
N GLN A 176 -15.41 15.94 22.76
CA GLN A 176 -14.13 16.52 22.34
C GLN A 176 -12.95 15.70 22.86
N ARG A 177 -12.97 15.28 24.13
CA ARG A 177 -11.95 14.39 24.70
C ARG A 177 -11.86 13.06 23.94
N GLU A 178 -13.00 12.48 23.58
CA GLU A 178 -13.02 11.22 22.81
C GLU A 178 -12.43 11.42 21.41
N ILE A 179 -12.76 12.51 20.72
CA ILE A 179 -12.20 12.85 19.41
C ILE A 179 -10.68 13.06 19.51
N ILE A 180 -10.20 13.81 20.50
CA ILE A 180 -8.76 14.04 20.73
C ILE A 180 -8.05 12.70 20.97
N SER A 181 -8.61 11.83 21.80
CA SER A 181 -8.03 10.50 22.06
C SER A 181 -7.94 9.64 20.79
N ARG A 182 -8.99 9.65 19.95
CA ARG A 182 -8.98 8.97 18.64
C ARG A 182 -7.92 9.55 17.71
N LEU A 183 -7.79 10.88 17.63
CA LEU A 183 -6.79 11.56 16.81
C LEU A 183 -5.36 11.22 17.28
N GLN A 184 -5.10 11.24 18.59
CA GLN A 184 -3.81 10.85 19.17
C GLN A 184 -3.45 9.40 18.84
N THR A 185 -4.42 8.49 18.93
CA THR A 185 -4.22 7.07 18.59
C THR A 185 -3.89 6.90 17.11
N ASN A 186 -4.57 7.62 16.22
CA ASN A 186 -4.30 7.60 14.79
C ASN A 186 -2.94 8.19 14.44
N LEU A 187 -2.54 9.28 15.12
CA LEU A 187 -1.24 9.92 14.93
C LEU A 187 -0.11 8.96 15.32
N GLN A 188 -0.21 8.32 16.49
CA GLN A 188 0.76 7.29 16.91
C GLN A 188 0.84 6.10 15.95
N ARG A 189 -0.28 5.73 15.31
CA ARG A 189 -0.29 4.68 14.28
C ARG A 189 0.47 5.13 13.03
N LEU A 190 0.21 6.34 12.54
CA LEU A 190 0.87 6.90 11.37
C LEU A 190 2.37 7.13 11.60
N GLU A 191 2.78 7.56 12.80
CA GLU A 191 4.19 7.66 13.17
C GLU A 191 4.90 6.30 13.15
N LYS A 192 4.24 5.25 13.62
CA LYS A 192 4.78 3.88 13.54
C LYS A 192 4.87 3.38 12.10
N GLU A 193 3.85 3.66 11.27
CA GLU A 193 3.87 3.32 9.84
C GLU A 193 5.02 4.06 9.11
N LEU A 194 5.23 5.34 9.41
CA LEU A 194 6.38 6.11 8.91
C LEU A 194 7.71 5.53 9.39
N GLN A 195 7.82 5.16 10.67
CA GLN A 195 9.04 4.55 11.21
C GLN A 195 9.33 3.17 10.60
N ILE A 196 8.30 2.43 10.20
CA ILE A 196 8.46 1.20 9.41
C ILE A 196 8.97 1.56 8.01
N LEU A 197 8.33 2.49 7.31
CA LEU A 197 8.74 2.93 5.96
C LEU A 197 10.16 3.53 5.91
N GLU A 198 10.60 4.25 6.94
CA GLU A 198 11.97 4.75 7.06
C GLU A 198 12.98 3.62 7.32
N LYS A 199 12.58 2.56 8.02
CA LYS A 199 13.38 1.35 8.18
C LYS A 199 13.35 0.45 6.93
N ASP A 200 12.30 0.57 6.11
CA ASP A 200 12.12 -0.15 4.85
C ASP A 200 13.13 0.28 3.77
N GLU A 201 13.82 1.42 3.92
CA GLU A 201 14.90 1.83 3.00
C GLU A 201 16.16 0.96 3.10
N ASN A 202 16.38 0.23 4.21
CA ASN A 202 17.64 -0.48 4.44
C ASN A 202 17.55 -1.99 4.75
N GLU A 203 16.43 -2.59 5.20
CA GLU A 203 16.47 -3.98 5.72
C GLU A 203 15.23 -4.90 5.50
N VAL A 204 14.35 -4.70 4.52
CA VAL A 204 13.15 -5.57 4.40
C VAL A 204 13.24 -6.63 3.32
N THR A 205 13.30 -7.88 3.78
CA THR A 205 13.03 -9.08 2.99
C THR A 205 11.53 -9.40 3.09
N VAL A 206 10.90 -9.90 2.02
CA VAL A 206 9.45 -10.22 1.98
C VAL A 206 8.96 -11.07 3.18
N GLN A 207 9.84 -11.88 3.76
CA GLN A 207 9.58 -12.69 4.95
C GLN A 207 9.38 -11.87 6.25
N THR A 208 10.15 -10.82 6.48
CA THR A 208 9.99 -10.00 7.70
C THR A 208 8.70 -9.20 7.66
N LEU A 209 8.31 -8.73 6.46
CA LEU A 209 7.03 -8.04 6.25
C LEU A 209 5.83 -8.98 6.46
N LEU A 210 5.90 -10.21 5.92
CA LEU A 210 4.85 -11.22 6.13
C LEU A 210 4.72 -11.61 7.60
N GLN A 211 5.84 -11.74 8.32
CA GLN A 211 5.82 -12.02 9.74
C GLN A 211 5.18 -10.87 10.53
N HIS A 212 5.57 -9.62 10.27
CA HIS A 212 4.97 -8.45 10.92
C HIS A 212 3.48 -8.33 10.62
N LEU A 213 3.06 -8.59 9.38
CA LEU A 213 1.66 -8.55 8.98
C LEU A 213 0.87 -9.67 9.68
N SER A 214 1.45 -10.86 9.84
CA SER A 214 0.82 -11.97 10.57
C SER A 214 0.67 -11.66 12.07
N GLU A 215 1.66 -11.01 12.68
CA GLU A 215 1.61 -10.58 14.08
C GLU A 215 0.55 -9.48 14.28
N VAL A 216 0.45 -8.52 13.36
CA VAL A 216 -0.61 -7.50 13.39
C VAL A 216 -1.99 -8.13 13.20
N ILE A 217 -2.15 -9.08 12.26
CA ILE A 217 -3.42 -9.77 12.03
C ILE A 217 -3.82 -10.58 13.26
N THR A 218 -2.91 -11.30 13.91
CA THR A 218 -3.23 -12.09 15.12
C THR A 218 -3.64 -11.18 16.28
N VAL A 219 -2.91 -10.09 16.52
CA VAL A 219 -3.29 -9.10 17.55
C VAL A 219 -4.64 -8.46 17.25
N GLN A 220 -4.87 -8.05 16.00
CA GLN A 220 -6.14 -7.46 15.57
C GLN A 220 -7.30 -8.45 15.75
N THR A 221 -7.08 -9.73 15.40
CA THR A 221 -8.07 -10.80 15.54
C THR A 221 -8.46 -11.03 17.00
N VAL A 222 -7.51 -11.04 17.93
CA VAL A 222 -7.80 -11.20 19.38
C VAL A 222 -8.57 -9.98 19.91
N VAL A 223 -8.22 -8.78 19.47
CA VAL A 223 -8.91 -7.55 19.88
C VAL A 223 -10.36 -7.53 19.36
N THR A 224 -10.58 -7.88 18.09
CA THR A 224 -11.92 -7.88 17.49
C THR A 224 -12.81 -9.02 17.99
N ASN A 225 -12.26 -10.21 18.20
CA ASN A 225 -13.06 -11.39 18.50
C ASN A 225 -13.30 -11.59 20.00
N GLU A 226 -12.38 -11.17 20.86
CA GLU A 226 -12.48 -11.43 22.31
C GLU A 226 -12.70 -10.15 23.12
N LYS A 227 -11.84 -9.13 22.94
CA LYS A 227 -11.81 -7.96 23.83
C LYS A 227 -12.98 -7.00 23.60
N LEU A 228 -13.21 -6.58 22.36
CA LEU A 228 -14.29 -5.66 21.99
C LEU A 228 -15.69 -6.22 22.32
N PRO A 229 -16.02 -7.47 21.97
CA PRO A 229 -17.33 -8.05 22.31
C PRO A 229 -17.55 -8.18 23.82
N ALA A 230 -16.51 -8.56 24.58
CA ALA A 230 -16.60 -8.64 26.03
C ALA A 230 -16.85 -7.27 26.68
N GLU A 231 -16.20 -6.21 26.18
CA GLU A 231 -16.39 -4.85 26.67
C GLU A 231 -17.77 -4.27 26.31
N ILE A 232 -18.26 -4.56 25.10
CA ILE A 232 -19.61 -4.21 24.65
C ILE A 232 -20.66 -4.91 25.52
N HIS A 233 -20.51 -6.22 25.78
CA HIS A 233 -21.41 -6.95 26.67
C HIS A 233 -21.39 -6.38 28.10
N GLY A 234 -20.22 -6.01 28.62
CA GLY A 234 -20.09 -5.33 29.91
C GLY A 234 -20.86 -4.00 29.96
N LYS A 235 -20.70 -3.15 28.94
CA LYS A 235 -21.41 -1.86 28.83
C LYS A 235 -22.92 -2.06 28.66
N GLN A 236 -23.36 -3.03 27.85
CA GLN A 236 -24.79 -3.36 27.69
C GLN A 236 -25.41 -3.85 28.99
N ASN A 237 -24.72 -4.69 29.77
CA ASN A 237 -25.22 -5.14 31.07
C ASN A 237 -25.32 -3.97 32.06
N ARG A 238 -24.38 -3.02 32.03
CA ARG A 238 -24.43 -1.81 32.84
C ARG A 238 -25.60 -0.89 32.43
N ILE A 239 -25.85 -0.72 31.13
CA ILE A 239 -27.01 0.04 30.64
C ILE A 239 -28.32 -0.64 31.05
N LYS A 240 -28.42 -1.97 30.94
CA LYS A 240 -29.61 -2.73 31.39
C LYS A 240 -29.84 -2.55 32.90
N ALA A 241 -28.79 -2.60 33.71
CA ALA A 241 -28.89 -2.36 35.15
C ALA A 241 -29.31 -0.91 35.47
N LEU A 242 -28.73 0.08 34.80
CA LEU A 242 -29.09 1.49 34.98
C LEU A 242 -30.54 1.78 34.53
N ASN A 243 -31.00 1.16 33.44
CA ASN A 243 -32.38 1.26 32.99
C ASN A 243 -33.35 0.60 33.97
N ALA A 244 -32.99 -0.54 34.58
CA ALA A 244 -33.78 -1.14 35.64
C ALA A 244 -33.88 -0.21 36.85
N VAL A 245 -32.77 0.43 37.26
CA VAL A 245 -32.77 1.43 38.35
C VAL A 245 -33.64 2.65 38.02
N LYS A 246 -33.62 3.13 36.77
CA LYS A 246 -34.47 4.25 36.30
C LYS A 246 -35.97 3.94 36.36
N GLN A 247 -36.37 2.67 36.24
CA GLN A 247 -37.78 2.26 36.26
C GLN A 247 -38.39 2.21 37.67
N TYR A 248 -37.58 2.20 38.73
CA TYR A 248 -38.09 2.21 40.10
C TYR A 248 -38.24 3.65 40.63
N SER A 249 -39.45 4.04 41.04
CA SER A 249 -39.73 5.38 41.60
C SER A 249 -39.11 5.62 42.99
N TYR A 250 -38.77 4.57 43.74
CA TYR A 250 -37.97 4.65 44.97
C TYR A 250 -37.27 3.31 45.22
N LEU A 251 -35.94 3.34 45.42
CA LEU A 251 -35.12 2.15 45.69
C LEU A 251 -34.69 2.15 47.16
N GLY A 252 -35.14 1.16 47.93
CA GLY A 252 -34.78 1.04 49.36
C GLY A 252 -33.31 0.65 49.58
N PRO A 253 -32.66 1.07 50.68
CA PRO A 253 -31.25 0.82 50.96
C PRO A 253 -30.86 -0.67 50.93
N ASP A 254 -31.73 -1.56 51.38
CA ASP A 254 -31.49 -3.02 51.34
C ASP A 254 -31.50 -3.59 49.91
N GLN A 255 -32.40 -3.10 49.05
CA GLN A 255 -32.45 -3.48 47.64
C GLN A 255 -31.26 -2.91 46.86
N ILE A 256 -30.78 -1.72 47.23
CA ILE A 256 -29.53 -1.14 46.72
C ILE A 256 -28.34 -2.01 47.12
N THR A 257 -28.26 -2.49 48.36
CA THR A 257 -27.17 -3.37 48.80
C THR A 257 -27.22 -4.74 48.13
N ASP A 258 -28.39 -5.31 47.88
CA ASP A 258 -28.53 -6.58 47.18
C ASP A 258 -28.18 -6.49 45.69
N LEU A 259 -28.61 -5.42 45.02
CA LEU A 259 -28.22 -5.12 43.64
C LEU A 259 -26.72 -4.84 43.54
N ARG A 260 -26.16 -4.10 44.51
CA ARG A 260 -24.73 -3.84 44.62
C ARG A 260 -23.93 -5.12 44.86
N ASN A 261 -24.39 -6.03 45.71
CA ASN A 261 -23.72 -7.31 45.96
C ASN A 261 -23.78 -8.27 44.76
N LYS A 262 -24.90 -8.28 44.01
CA LYS A 262 -25.03 -9.05 42.76
C LYS A 262 -24.16 -8.48 41.64
N LEU A 263 -23.98 -7.16 41.61
CA LEU A 263 -23.07 -6.49 40.67
C LEU A 263 -21.61 -6.74 41.09
N ASP A 264 -21.25 -6.44 42.34
CA ASP A 264 -19.86 -6.39 42.80
C ASP A 264 -19.20 -7.76 42.91
N LYS A 265 -19.90 -8.86 43.23
CA LYS A 265 -19.25 -10.20 43.34
C LYS A 265 -18.53 -10.67 42.07
N PRO A 266 -19.18 -10.73 40.88
CA PRO A 266 -18.51 -11.13 39.65
C PRO A 266 -17.47 -10.10 39.18
N PHE A 267 -17.75 -8.79 39.28
CA PHE A 267 -16.80 -7.76 38.88
C PHE A 267 -15.60 -7.65 39.80
N ARG A 268 -15.71 -7.99 41.08
CA ARG A 268 -14.58 -8.00 42.03
C ARG A 268 -13.62 -9.15 41.75
N GLN A 269 -14.13 -10.33 41.40
CA GLN A 269 -13.28 -11.45 40.96
C GLN A 269 -12.64 -11.17 39.59
N GLN A 270 -13.40 -10.62 38.64
CA GLN A 270 -12.86 -10.22 37.33
C GLN A 270 -11.85 -9.08 37.45
N ALA A 271 -12.09 -8.08 38.30
CA ALA A 271 -11.16 -7.00 38.58
C ALA A 271 -9.91 -7.49 39.30
N ALA A 272 -10.02 -8.45 40.23
CA ALA A 272 -8.86 -9.08 40.87
C ALA A 272 -8.02 -9.88 39.86
N ALA A 273 -8.66 -10.63 38.96
CA ALA A 273 -7.97 -11.36 37.89
C ALA A 273 -7.28 -10.38 36.92
N VAL A 274 -7.97 -9.32 36.48
CA VAL A 274 -7.41 -8.27 35.62
C VAL A 274 -6.29 -7.50 36.33
N ALA A 275 -6.42 -7.22 37.63
CA ALA A 275 -5.37 -6.58 38.42
C ALA A 275 -4.13 -7.46 38.53
N ASN A 276 -4.29 -8.78 38.73
CA ASN A 276 -3.18 -9.72 38.75
C ASN A 276 -2.50 -9.85 37.37
N ILE A 277 -3.28 -9.90 36.29
CA ILE A 277 -2.74 -9.88 34.92
C ILE A 277 -1.98 -8.56 34.67
N LYS A 278 -2.56 -7.41 35.03
CA LYS A 278 -1.91 -6.10 34.90
C LYS A 278 -0.62 -6.03 35.72
N ARG A 279 -0.61 -6.57 36.94
CA ARG A 279 0.58 -6.64 37.80
C ARG A 279 1.67 -7.50 37.17
N ASN A 280 1.33 -8.67 36.65
CA ASN A 280 2.27 -9.55 35.97
C ASN A 280 2.83 -8.94 34.67
N VAL A 281 1.99 -8.22 33.91
CA VAL A 281 2.43 -7.50 32.70
C VAL A 281 3.33 -6.32 33.07
N LEU A 282 3.00 -5.56 34.13
CA LEU A 282 3.84 -4.48 34.63
C LEU A 282 5.20 -5.01 35.12
N GLU A 283 5.22 -6.13 35.84
CA GLU A 283 6.48 -6.74 36.29
C GLU A 283 7.34 -7.22 35.11
N LYS A 284 6.72 -7.80 34.07
CA LYS A 284 7.43 -8.14 32.82
C LYS A 284 7.95 -6.89 32.11
N LEU A 285 7.13 -5.84 32.02
CA LEU A 285 7.49 -4.59 31.38
C LEU A 285 8.63 -3.90 32.12
N GLU A 286 8.60 -3.88 33.45
CA GLU A 286 9.65 -3.35 34.32
C GLU A 286 10.95 -4.14 34.14
N LYS A 287 10.90 -5.48 34.10
CA LYS A 287 12.07 -6.31 33.78
C LYS A 287 12.64 -5.97 32.41
N THR A 288 11.81 -5.85 31.37
CA THR A 288 12.27 -5.49 30.03
C THR A 288 12.80 -4.05 29.95
N ALA A 289 12.19 -3.12 30.68
CA ALA A 289 12.63 -1.72 30.74
C ALA A 289 13.98 -1.61 31.45
N ASN A 290 14.18 -2.34 32.53
CA ASN A 290 15.46 -2.42 33.24
C ASN A 290 16.54 -3.04 32.34
N SER A 291 16.26 -4.13 31.63
CA SER A 291 17.20 -4.71 30.66
C SER A 291 17.52 -3.75 29.51
N LEU A 292 16.53 -2.98 29.03
CA LEU A 292 16.74 -1.97 27.99
C LEU A 292 17.59 -0.81 28.51
N GLN A 293 17.34 -0.33 29.73
CA GLN A 293 18.15 0.70 30.38
C GLN A 293 19.60 0.23 30.57
N GLU A 294 19.81 -1.01 31.04
CA GLU A 294 21.15 -1.62 31.13
C GLU A 294 21.85 -1.73 29.76
N LEU A 295 21.12 -2.06 28.70
CA LEU A 295 21.66 -2.11 27.35
C LEU A 295 21.99 -0.71 26.83
N GLN A 296 21.16 0.29 27.14
CA GLN A 296 21.42 1.68 26.78
C GLN A 296 22.63 2.25 27.50
N THR A 297 22.79 1.99 28.80
CA THR A 297 23.98 2.41 29.55
C THR A 297 25.23 1.73 29.01
N LYS A 298 25.19 0.41 28.75
CA LYS A 298 26.31 -0.30 28.10
C LYS A 298 26.62 0.26 26.71
N LEU A 299 25.61 0.64 25.95
CA LEU A 299 25.80 1.24 24.62
C LEU A 299 26.46 2.61 24.72
N GLU A 300 26.03 3.44 25.67
CA GLU A 300 26.64 4.75 25.90
C GLU A 300 28.07 4.64 26.45
N GLU A 301 28.35 3.70 27.37
CA GLU A 301 29.70 3.37 27.80
C GLU A 301 30.58 2.94 26.62
N LYS A 302 30.07 2.10 25.70
CA LYS A 302 30.80 1.71 24.49
C LYS A 302 30.98 2.86 23.51
N ARG A 303 30.03 3.80 23.43
CA ARG A 303 30.16 5.02 22.63
C ARG A 303 31.21 5.95 23.21
N GLU A 304 31.21 6.18 24.52
CA GLU A 304 32.21 7.00 25.21
C GLU A 304 33.60 6.37 25.10
N LEU A 305 33.72 5.05 25.28
CA LEU A 305 34.96 4.33 24.98
C LEU A 305 35.37 4.48 23.51
N SER A 306 34.43 4.43 22.57
CA SER A 306 34.73 4.65 21.15
C SER A 306 35.13 6.10 20.83
N LYS A 307 34.58 7.09 21.54
CA LYS A 307 34.95 8.51 21.42
C LYS A 307 36.34 8.75 21.98
N LEU A 308 36.66 8.15 23.14
CA LEU A 308 37.99 8.19 23.73
C LEU A 308 39.03 7.51 22.82
N ILE A 309 38.66 6.40 22.17
CA ILE A 309 39.50 5.73 21.17
C ILE A 309 39.59 6.55 19.86
N MET A 310 38.65 7.45 19.54
CA MET A 310 38.70 8.29 18.34
C MET A 310 39.75 9.41 18.39
N GLU A 311 40.27 9.78 19.58
CA GLU A 311 41.44 10.68 19.65
C GLU A 311 42.67 10.07 18.97
N ASP A 312 42.82 8.74 19.07
CA ASP A 312 43.69 8.00 18.18
C ASP A 312 42.94 7.77 16.87
N ILE A 313 43.31 8.53 15.84
CA ILE A 313 42.83 8.37 14.46
C ILE A 313 43.26 6.99 13.98
N ILE A 314 42.50 5.95 14.33
CA ILE A 314 42.64 4.59 13.82
C ILE A 314 41.66 4.50 12.66
N PRO A 315 42.12 4.58 11.40
CA PRO A 315 41.25 4.38 10.26
C PRO A 315 40.66 2.98 10.37
N LYS A 316 39.32 2.84 10.34
CA LYS A 316 38.65 1.53 10.39
C LYS A 316 38.09 1.17 9.01
N GLY A 317 38.12 -0.13 8.70
CA GLY A 317 37.52 -0.69 7.48
C GLY A 317 38.11 -0.16 6.17
N GLU A 318 37.33 0.61 5.41
CA GLU A 318 37.73 1.10 4.09
C GLU A 318 38.88 2.10 4.14
N GLU A 319 38.92 2.97 5.15
CA GLU A 319 39.99 3.95 5.29
C GLU A 319 41.32 3.28 5.63
N LEU A 320 41.29 2.22 6.43
CA LEU A 320 42.46 1.38 6.70
C LEU A 320 42.95 0.73 5.42
N LYS A 321 42.05 0.18 4.61
CA LYS A 321 42.40 -0.46 3.34
C LYS A 321 43.02 0.57 2.37
N LYS A 322 42.45 1.77 2.28
CA LYS A 322 43.00 2.89 1.50
C LYS A 322 44.38 3.30 2.03
N TYR A 323 44.55 3.42 3.35
CA TYR A 323 45.82 3.75 3.98
C TYR A 323 46.89 2.67 3.75
N ILE A 324 46.56 1.40 3.97
CA ILE A 324 47.46 0.26 3.70
C ILE A 324 47.86 0.22 2.23
N ASN A 325 46.92 0.45 1.31
CA ASN A 325 47.24 0.50 -0.11
C ASN A 325 48.17 1.67 -0.44
N ARG A 326 47.94 2.87 0.12
CA ARG A 326 48.85 4.01 0.00
C ARG A 326 50.22 3.71 0.60
N LEU A 327 50.29 2.98 1.71
CA LEU A 327 51.54 2.60 2.34
C LEU A 327 52.29 1.57 1.50
N LYS A 328 51.59 0.60 0.90
CA LYS A 328 52.15 -0.37 -0.04
C LYS A 328 52.71 0.31 -1.28
N THR A 329 51.95 1.22 -1.91
CA THR A 329 52.43 1.95 -3.09
C THR A 329 53.62 2.86 -2.74
N ARG A 330 53.59 3.52 -1.59
CA ARG A 330 54.72 4.32 -1.12
C ARG A 330 55.94 3.45 -0.77
N GLY A 331 55.73 2.25 -0.25
CA GLY A 331 56.78 1.26 -0.02
C GLY A 331 57.40 0.72 -1.31
N THR A 332 56.60 0.48 -2.35
CA THR A 332 57.13 0.10 -3.68
C THR A 332 57.91 1.24 -4.33
N LEU A 333 57.42 2.49 -4.22
CA LEU A 333 58.13 3.67 -4.69
C LEU A 333 59.45 3.87 -3.95
N TYR A 334 59.47 3.74 -2.63
CA TYR A 334 60.69 3.81 -1.85
C TYR A 334 61.71 2.75 -2.28
N LYS A 335 61.27 1.49 -2.48
CA LYS A 335 62.14 0.42 -2.98
C LYS A 335 62.69 0.74 -4.37
N HIS A 336 61.86 1.27 -5.27
CA HIS A 336 62.28 1.71 -6.60
C HIS A 336 63.33 2.82 -6.53
N CYS A 337 63.04 3.92 -5.83
CA CYS A 337 63.99 5.03 -5.66
C CYS A 337 65.28 4.58 -4.98
N LYS A 338 65.20 3.65 -4.01
CA LYS A 338 66.38 3.06 -3.38
C LYS A 338 67.22 2.24 -4.38
N SER A 339 66.58 1.41 -5.22
CA SER A 339 67.31 0.66 -6.26
C SER A 339 67.94 1.58 -7.30
N GLU A 340 67.25 2.65 -7.69
CA GLU A 340 67.75 3.66 -8.61
C GLU A 340 68.96 4.41 -8.03
N LEU A 341 68.91 4.80 -6.75
CA LEU A 341 70.06 5.37 -6.04
C LEU A 341 71.24 4.40 -5.98
N THR A 342 71.01 3.11 -5.72
CA THR A 342 72.10 2.13 -5.71
C THR A 342 72.71 1.94 -7.11
N TRP A 343 71.88 2.02 -8.16
CA TRP A 343 72.33 1.94 -9.54
C TRP A 343 73.16 3.17 -9.93
N LEU A 344 72.68 4.38 -9.64
CA LEU A 344 73.43 5.63 -9.87
C LEU A 344 74.75 5.66 -9.09
N ASN A 345 74.77 5.17 -7.85
CA ASN A 345 76.02 5.07 -7.09
C ASN A 345 77.00 4.07 -7.71
N ALA A 346 76.50 2.94 -8.23
CA ALA A 346 77.34 1.99 -8.94
C ALA A 346 77.87 2.59 -10.25
N GLU A 347 77.04 3.30 -11.00
CA GLU A 347 77.44 4.02 -12.22
C GLU A 347 78.49 5.08 -11.90
N ASN A 348 78.27 5.91 -10.89
CA ASN A 348 79.23 6.91 -10.44
C ASN A 348 80.57 6.27 -10.02
N SER A 349 80.52 5.12 -9.33
CA SER A 349 81.73 4.36 -8.98
C SER A 349 82.46 3.83 -10.21
N VAL A 350 81.75 3.38 -11.24
CA VAL A 350 82.33 2.97 -12.53
C VAL A 350 82.93 4.18 -13.25
N LEU A 351 82.23 5.32 -13.29
CA LEU A 351 82.73 6.56 -13.89
C LEU A 351 84.00 7.06 -13.20
N TYR A 352 84.07 7.03 -11.87
CA TYR A 352 85.30 7.34 -11.13
C TYR A 352 86.45 6.41 -11.49
N ARG A 353 86.21 5.10 -11.61
CA ARG A 353 87.24 4.14 -12.06
C ARG A 353 87.69 4.43 -13.49
N THR A 354 86.76 4.71 -14.40
CA THR A 354 87.06 5.07 -15.79
C THR A 354 87.86 6.37 -15.88
N ALA A 355 87.49 7.40 -15.12
CA ALA A 355 88.24 8.64 -15.03
C ALA A 355 89.68 8.41 -14.55
N ALA A 356 89.87 7.61 -13.49
CA ALA A 356 91.19 7.24 -13.00
C ALA A 356 92.02 6.45 -14.03
N ILE A 357 91.40 5.55 -14.79
CA ILE A 357 92.06 4.81 -15.88
C ILE A 357 92.51 5.79 -16.98
N LEU A 358 91.63 6.70 -17.41
CA LEU A 358 91.95 7.70 -18.43
C LEU A 358 93.04 8.66 -17.98
N GLU A 359 93.04 9.07 -16.72
CA GLU A 359 94.09 9.91 -16.13
C GLU A 359 95.43 9.17 -16.12
N ASN A 360 95.45 7.89 -15.72
CA ASN A 360 96.64 7.06 -15.80
C ASN A 360 97.13 6.89 -17.25
N GLN A 361 96.24 6.65 -18.21
CA GLN A 361 96.59 6.56 -19.64
C GLN A 361 97.15 7.89 -20.16
N ARG A 362 96.55 9.02 -19.76
CA ARG A 362 97.06 10.36 -20.11
C ARG A 362 98.46 10.58 -19.55
N ASN A 363 98.71 10.18 -18.31
CA ASN A 363 100.04 10.27 -17.68
C ASN A 363 101.05 9.37 -18.41
N GLN A 364 100.66 8.15 -18.79
CA GLN A 364 101.51 7.26 -19.60
C GLN A 364 101.82 7.85 -20.98
N CYS A 365 100.83 8.45 -21.66
CA CYS A 365 101.05 9.15 -22.93
C CYS A 365 101.98 10.36 -22.77
N ASN A 366 101.84 11.14 -21.70
CA ASN A 366 102.73 12.26 -21.41
C ASN A 366 104.17 11.76 -21.17
N GLN A 367 104.34 10.72 -20.35
CA GLN A 367 105.65 10.09 -20.13
C GLN A 367 106.25 9.51 -21.43
N ALA A 368 105.42 8.88 -22.27
CA ALA A 368 105.84 8.38 -23.58
C ALA A 368 106.24 9.53 -24.51
N LYS A 369 105.52 10.65 -24.49
CA LYS A 369 105.84 11.86 -25.25
C LYS A 369 107.15 12.48 -24.78
N GLU A 370 107.39 12.60 -23.47
CA GLU A 370 108.66 13.03 -22.91
C GLU A 370 109.81 12.10 -23.33
N ARG A 371 109.62 10.79 -23.25
CA ARG A 371 110.59 9.80 -23.76
C ARG A 371 110.82 9.96 -25.27
N LEU A 372 109.78 10.20 -26.06
CA LEU A 372 109.89 10.42 -27.51
C LEU A 372 110.61 11.73 -27.83
N GLU A 373 110.40 12.80 -27.05
CA GLU A 373 111.15 14.05 -27.17
C GLU A 373 112.63 13.85 -26.78
N MET A 374 112.92 13.04 -25.76
CA MET A 374 114.28 12.62 -25.41
C MET A 374 114.93 11.75 -26.50
N VAL A 375 114.15 10.90 -27.19
CA VAL A 375 114.62 10.10 -28.33
C VAL A 375 114.80 10.95 -29.58
N LYS A 376 113.97 11.96 -29.83
CA LYS A 376 114.18 12.95 -30.91
C LYS A 376 115.44 13.80 -30.70
N LYS A 377 115.86 14.02 -29.44
CA LYS A 377 117.16 14.62 -29.13
C LYS A 377 118.34 13.65 -29.28
N ASN A 378 118.07 12.35 -29.36
CA ASN A 378 119.05 11.27 -29.49
C ASN A 378 118.77 10.42 -30.74
N ALA A 379 118.45 11.03 -31.89
CA ALA A 379 118.51 10.33 -33.16
C ALA A 379 120.00 10.14 -33.53
N PRO A 380 120.53 8.90 -33.59
CA PRO A 380 121.89 8.68 -34.08
C PRO A 380 121.85 8.70 -35.61
N ASP A 381 122.58 9.62 -36.21
CA ASP A 381 122.88 9.67 -37.65
C ASP A 381 123.83 8.53 -38.08
N ASN A 382 123.54 7.27 -37.73
CA ASN A 382 124.35 6.11 -38.14
C ASN A 382 123.45 4.94 -38.57
N PHE A 383 122.80 5.09 -39.73
CA PHE A 383 122.20 3.97 -40.46
C PHE A 383 123.29 3.24 -41.27
N THR A 384 123.64 2.02 -40.84
CA THR A 384 124.47 1.05 -41.58
C THR A 384 123.70 -0.29 -41.73
N GLU A 385 124.00 -1.07 -42.79
CA GLU A 385 123.28 -2.30 -43.18
C GLU A 385 123.19 -3.38 -42.07
N GLU A 386 124.19 -3.49 -41.19
CA GLU A 386 124.16 -4.42 -40.06
C GLU A 386 123.16 -4.01 -38.96
N ASN A 387 123.02 -2.71 -38.69
CA ASN A 387 122.06 -2.20 -37.71
C ASN A 387 120.61 -2.32 -38.23
N ALA A 388 120.40 -2.17 -39.53
CA ALA A 388 119.07 -2.31 -40.14
C ALA A 388 118.47 -3.70 -39.94
N SER A 389 119.29 -4.76 -40.03
CA SER A 389 118.83 -6.15 -39.84
C SER A 389 118.46 -6.44 -38.38
N SER A 390 119.25 -5.94 -37.43
CA SER A 390 118.93 -6.06 -35.99
C SER A 390 117.66 -5.29 -35.62
N ILE A 391 117.50 -4.07 -36.14
CA ILE A 391 116.31 -3.25 -35.93
C ILE A 391 115.08 -3.91 -36.57
N ASN A 392 115.20 -4.50 -37.76
CA ASN A 392 114.10 -5.24 -38.39
C ASN A 392 113.71 -6.48 -37.57
N LEU A 393 114.67 -7.24 -37.05
CA LEU A 393 114.39 -8.37 -36.15
C LEU A 393 113.67 -7.93 -34.87
N GLN A 394 114.08 -6.78 -34.32
CA GLN A 394 113.44 -6.20 -33.13
C GLN A 394 112.02 -5.71 -33.45
N LEU A 395 111.81 -5.03 -34.58
CA LEU A 395 110.49 -4.66 -35.09
C LEU A 395 109.60 -5.88 -35.35
N CYS A 396 110.12 -6.96 -35.94
CA CYS A 396 109.37 -8.20 -36.16
C CYS A 396 108.95 -8.85 -34.83
N ARG A 397 109.83 -8.83 -33.82
CA ARG A 397 109.49 -9.28 -32.46
C ARG A 397 108.42 -8.40 -31.84
N ASP A 398 108.55 -7.08 -31.94
CA ASP A 398 107.56 -6.12 -31.42
C ASP A 398 106.20 -6.30 -32.11
N ILE A 399 106.17 -6.39 -33.44
CA ILE A 399 104.95 -6.69 -34.23
C ILE A 399 104.32 -8.00 -33.78
N SER A 400 105.12 -9.03 -33.48
CA SER A 400 104.62 -10.32 -33.00
C SER A 400 104.03 -10.21 -31.59
N THR A 401 104.66 -9.46 -30.68
CA THR A 401 104.10 -9.21 -29.35
C THR A 401 102.83 -8.36 -29.38
N PHE A 402 102.75 -7.38 -30.29
CA PHE A 402 101.53 -6.61 -30.51
C PHE A 402 100.41 -7.47 -31.11
N ARG A 403 100.72 -8.34 -32.08
CA ARG A 403 99.77 -9.34 -32.59
C ARG A 403 99.27 -10.26 -31.49
N ALA A 404 100.14 -10.76 -30.63
CA ALA A 404 99.77 -11.62 -29.50
C ALA A 404 98.84 -10.91 -28.51
N LYS A 405 99.02 -9.60 -28.28
CA LYS A 405 98.12 -8.78 -27.46
C LYS A 405 96.79 -8.45 -28.14
N LEU A 406 96.77 -8.37 -29.47
CA LEU A 406 95.57 -8.07 -30.27
C LEU A 406 94.60 -9.26 -30.39
N ILE A 407 95.11 -10.49 -30.48
CA ILE A 407 94.29 -11.70 -30.64
C ILE A 407 93.20 -11.84 -29.55
N PRO A 408 93.50 -11.67 -28.24
CA PRO A 408 92.48 -11.70 -27.20
C PRO A 408 91.39 -10.63 -27.36
N LEU A 409 91.77 -9.40 -27.73
CA LEU A 409 90.83 -8.30 -27.95
C LEU A 409 89.93 -8.57 -29.17
N ILE A 410 90.47 -9.17 -30.23
CA ILE A 410 89.69 -9.57 -31.41
C ILE A 410 88.68 -10.65 -31.04
N ASN A 411 89.08 -11.64 -30.24
CA ASN A 411 88.18 -12.69 -29.76
C ASN A 411 87.08 -12.10 -28.86
N GLU A 412 87.42 -11.17 -27.97
CA GLU A 412 86.45 -10.50 -27.10
C GLU A 412 85.43 -9.70 -27.93
N ILE A 413 85.88 -8.94 -28.94
CA ILE A 413 84.99 -8.25 -29.89
C ILE A 413 84.09 -9.23 -30.65
N GLN A 414 84.60 -10.40 -31.07
CA GLN A 414 83.77 -11.42 -31.71
C GLN A 414 82.68 -11.95 -30.77
N THR A 415 83.00 -12.24 -29.51
CA THR A 415 81.99 -12.68 -28.53
C THR A 415 80.95 -11.61 -28.24
N LEU A 416 81.36 -10.33 -28.20
CA LEU A 416 80.44 -9.20 -28.02
C LEU A 416 79.52 -9.01 -29.22
N ARG A 417 80.02 -9.19 -30.45
CA ARG A 417 79.20 -9.17 -31.67
C ARG A 417 78.17 -10.31 -31.69
N GLN A 418 78.56 -11.49 -31.22
CA GLN A 418 77.64 -12.62 -31.11
C GLN A 418 76.53 -12.33 -30.08
N LYS A 419 76.88 -11.82 -28.90
CA LYS A 419 75.89 -11.39 -27.90
C LYS A 419 74.97 -10.28 -28.41
N TYR A 420 75.50 -9.31 -29.14
CA TYR A 420 74.70 -8.25 -29.77
C TYR A 420 73.65 -8.85 -30.73
N SER A 421 74.06 -9.78 -31.59
CA SER A 421 73.15 -10.46 -32.52
C SER A 421 72.06 -11.27 -31.79
N GLU A 422 72.40 -11.93 -30.67
CA GLU A 422 71.42 -12.62 -29.82
C GLU A 422 70.41 -11.66 -29.19
N TYR A 423 70.86 -10.52 -28.66
CA TYR A 423 69.98 -9.50 -28.10
C TYR A 423 69.08 -8.85 -29.15
N GLU A 424 69.60 -8.59 -30.35
CA GLU A 424 68.83 -8.07 -31.47
C GLU A 424 67.71 -9.05 -31.87
N GLN A 425 68.02 -10.34 -31.94
CA GLN A 425 67.02 -11.37 -32.21
C GLN A 425 65.96 -11.48 -31.09
N GLN A 426 66.36 -11.32 -29.82
CA GLN A 426 65.42 -11.28 -28.70
C GLN A 426 64.51 -10.04 -28.75
N GLN A 427 65.07 -8.88 -29.09
CA GLN A 427 64.31 -7.63 -29.24
C GLN A 427 63.29 -7.75 -30.38
N GLU A 428 63.67 -8.36 -31.51
CA GLU A 428 62.76 -8.57 -32.63
C GLU A 428 61.62 -9.54 -32.28
N LYS A 429 61.91 -10.62 -31.54
CA LYS A 429 60.90 -11.54 -31.01
C LYS A 429 59.94 -10.85 -30.04
N ALA A 430 60.46 -10.03 -29.13
CA ALA A 430 59.65 -9.27 -28.18
C ALA A 430 58.73 -8.25 -28.90
N LYS A 431 59.24 -7.55 -29.92
CA LYS A 431 58.43 -6.63 -30.75
C LYS A 431 57.31 -7.36 -31.49
N LYS A 432 57.58 -8.54 -32.06
CA LYS A 432 56.54 -9.37 -32.72
C LYS A 432 55.45 -9.79 -31.74
N ALA A 433 55.82 -10.30 -30.57
CA ALA A 433 54.87 -10.65 -29.52
C ALA A 433 54.03 -9.45 -29.04
N GLN A 434 54.65 -8.27 -28.90
CA GLN A 434 53.94 -7.04 -28.53
C GLN A 434 52.91 -6.65 -29.61
N ASN A 435 53.28 -6.67 -30.88
CA ASN A 435 52.37 -6.35 -31.99
C ASN A 435 51.21 -7.35 -32.08
N GLU A 436 51.46 -8.63 -31.82
CA GLU A 436 50.42 -9.66 -31.76
C GLU A 436 49.42 -9.38 -30.64
N VAL A 437 49.91 -9.09 -29.43
CA VAL A 437 49.07 -8.71 -28.28
C VAL A 437 48.27 -7.45 -28.60
N GLU A 438 48.90 -6.42 -29.16
CA GLU A 438 48.23 -5.17 -29.55
C GLU A 438 47.12 -5.41 -30.58
N SER A 439 47.36 -6.27 -31.59
CA SER A 439 46.33 -6.65 -32.56
C SER A 439 45.14 -7.40 -31.93
N SER A 440 45.42 -8.29 -30.97
CA SER A 440 44.40 -9.04 -30.21
C SER A 440 43.58 -8.13 -29.27
N MET A 441 44.22 -7.11 -28.71
CA MET A 441 43.57 -6.13 -27.86
C MET A 441 42.72 -5.18 -28.69
N ASN A 442 43.22 -4.72 -29.84
CA ASN A 442 42.46 -3.89 -30.78
C ASN A 442 41.22 -4.61 -31.32
N THR A 443 41.31 -5.90 -31.66
CA THR A 443 40.14 -6.70 -32.05
C THR A 443 39.12 -6.83 -30.92
N SER A 444 39.58 -7.06 -29.68
CA SER A 444 38.70 -7.10 -28.49
C SER A 444 38.03 -5.76 -28.22
N ILE A 445 38.77 -4.65 -28.34
CA ILE A 445 38.25 -3.29 -28.19
C ILE A 445 37.17 -3.00 -29.25
N ASN A 446 37.43 -3.34 -30.51
CA ASN A 446 36.47 -3.15 -31.60
C ASN A 446 35.19 -3.96 -31.39
N ASN A 447 35.31 -5.21 -30.92
CA ASN A 447 34.16 -6.04 -30.57
C ASN A 447 33.33 -5.43 -29.44
N LEU A 448 33.98 -4.96 -28.37
CA LEU A 448 33.30 -4.29 -27.25
C LEU A 448 32.62 -2.99 -27.69
N GLN A 449 33.28 -2.18 -28.54
CA GLN A 449 32.68 -0.97 -29.09
C GLN A 449 31.43 -1.27 -29.94
N SER A 450 31.47 -2.31 -30.77
CA SER A 450 30.31 -2.75 -31.55
C SER A 450 29.15 -3.20 -30.66
N ASN A 451 29.45 -3.97 -29.60
CA ASN A 451 28.46 -4.39 -28.61
C ASN A 451 27.84 -3.19 -27.86
N ILE A 452 28.65 -2.22 -27.44
CA ILE A 452 28.17 -0.99 -26.80
C ILE A 452 27.24 -0.21 -27.74
N GLN A 453 27.59 -0.12 -29.03
CA GLN A 453 26.76 0.58 -30.02
C GLN A 453 25.42 -0.14 -30.24
N ASN A 454 25.43 -1.47 -30.31
CA ASN A 454 24.21 -2.28 -30.42
C ASN A 454 23.30 -2.12 -29.20
N GLU A 455 23.86 -2.13 -27.99
CA GLU A 455 23.09 -1.89 -26.76
C GLU A 455 22.54 -0.45 -26.70
N LYS A 456 23.29 0.56 -27.15
CA LYS A 456 22.78 1.93 -27.28
C LYS A 456 21.54 1.99 -28.18
N ILE A 457 21.57 1.34 -29.35
CA ILE A 457 20.43 1.28 -30.27
C ILE A 457 19.23 0.60 -29.61
N LYS A 458 19.44 -0.49 -28.86
CA LYS A 458 18.36 -1.16 -28.11
C LYS A 458 17.76 -0.26 -27.03
N VAL A 459 18.59 0.48 -26.28
CA VAL A 459 18.14 1.43 -25.26
C VAL A 459 17.32 2.56 -25.88
N GLU A 460 17.72 3.09 -27.04
CA GLU A 460 16.93 4.09 -27.76
C GLU A 460 15.59 3.56 -28.24
N LYS A 461 15.54 2.34 -28.79
CA LYS A 461 14.29 1.67 -29.17
C LYS A 461 13.38 1.49 -27.95
N LYS A 462 13.93 1.06 -26.80
CA LYS A 462 13.20 0.93 -25.53
C LYS A 462 12.62 2.28 -25.07
N LYS A 463 13.38 3.37 -25.14
CA LYS A 463 12.90 4.73 -24.82
C LYS A 463 11.76 5.17 -25.75
N LYS A 464 11.84 4.88 -27.04
CA LYS A 464 10.76 5.17 -28.01
C LYS A 464 9.48 4.40 -27.67
N LEU A 465 9.59 3.10 -27.36
CA LEU A 465 8.45 2.28 -26.95
C LEU A 465 7.82 2.76 -25.63
N GLN A 466 8.63 3.14 -24.64
CA GLN A 466 8.12 3.71 -23.38
C GLN A 466 7.33 4.99 -23.60
N LYS A 467 7.80 5.88 -24.48
CA LYS A 467 7.05 7.09 -24.87
C LYS A 467 5.73 6.75 -25.55
N LEU A 468 5.69 5.73 -26.40
CA LEU A 468 4.46 5.29 -27.07
C LEU A 468 3.45 4.70 -26.07
N ILE A 469 3.91 3.87 -25.14
CA ILE A 469 3.08 3.29 -24.07
C ILE A 469 2.52 4.38 -23.16
N ALA A 470 3.33 5.38 -22.78
CA ALA A 470 2.87 6.51 -21.99
C ALA A 470 1.75 7.28 -22.70
N LYS A 471 1.92 7.55 -24.01
CA LYS A 471 0.86 8.18 -24.83
C LYS A 471 -0.42 7.33 -24.87
N MET A 472 -0.29 6.02 -25.09
CA MET A 472 -1.44 5.10 -25.09
C MET A 472 -2.16 5.07 -23.72
N LYS A 473 -1.43 5.04 -22.61
CA LYS A 473 -2.02 5.12 -21.26
C LYS A 473 -2.77 6.42 -21.00
N THR A 474 -2.18 7.57 -21.37
CA THR A 474 -2.87 8.86 -21.23
C THR A 474 -4.14 8.96 -22.09
N MET A 475 -4.14 8.29 -23.25
CA MET A 475 -5.31 8.20 -24.12
C MET A 475 -6.37 7.26 -23.51
N GLU A 476 -5.97 6.12 -22.96
CA GLU A 476 -6.87 5.21 -22.25
C GLU A 476 -7.52 5.87 -21.02
N GLU A 477 -6.77 6.66 -20.26
CA GLU A 477 -7.30 7.45 -19.13
C GLU A 477 -8.23 8.59 -19.56
N ARG A 478 -8.04 9.17 -20.75
CA ARG A 478 -9.03 10.10 -21.35
C ARG A 478 -10.31 9.36 -21.72
N ILE A 479 -10.21 8.22 -22.41
CA ILE A 479 -11.37 7.40 -22.79
C ILE A 479 -12.16 6.95 -21.55
N LYS A 480 -11.48 6.52 -20.49
CA LYS A 480 -12.12 6.13 -19.22
C LYS A 480 -12.87 7.28 -18.55
N ARG A 481 -12.33 8.51 -18.62
CA ARG A 481 -13.01 9.71 -18.12
C ARG A 481 -14.23 10.05 -18.96
N ASP A 482 -14.10 9.98 -20.28
CA ASP A 482 -15.19 10.30 -21.21
C ASP A 482 -16.33 9.26 -21.14
N MET A 483 -16.05 8.01 -20.75
CA MET A 483 -17.06 6.97 -20.48
C MET A 483 -17.83 7.16 -19.16
N GLN A 484 -17.30 7.93 -18.21
CA GLN A 484 -17.93 8.19 -16.91
C GLN A 484 -18.83 9.44 -16.92
N ASP A 485 -18.83 10.21 -18.01
CA ASP A 485 -19.62 11.43 -18.16
C ASP A 485 -21.00 11.13 -18.78
N PRO A 486 -22.13 11.27 -18.02
CA PRO A 486 -23.46 10.84 -18.48
C PRO A 486 -24.07 11.71 -19.58
N THR A 487 -23.39 12.79 -19.99
CA THR A 487 -23.90 13.78 -20.96
C THR A 487 -23.50 13.50 -22.41
N ILE A 488 -22.65 12.49 -22.65
CA ILE A 488 -22.07 12.20 -23.97
C ILE A 488 -22.68 10.90 -24.53
N SER A 489 -23.54 11.04 -25.55
CA SER A 489 -24.32 9.94 -26.15
C SER A 489 -23.48 8.96 -27.00
N ASP A 490 -22.24 9.29 -27.35
CA ASP A 490 -21.29 8.34 -27.95
C ASP A 490 -19.83 8.87 -27.83
N PRO A 491 -19.03 8.38 -26.86
CA PRO A 491 -17.65 8.82 -26.68
C PRO A 491 -16.75 8.53 -27.90
N GLY A 492 -17.13 7.58 -28.77
CA GLY A 492 -16.40 7.27 -30.00
C GLY A 492 -16.53 8.34 -31.09
N LYS A 493 -17.65 9.08 -31.13
CA LYS A 493 -17.94 10.06 -32.18
C LYS A 493 -17.18 11.37 -31.97
N LYS A 494 -17.16 11.88 -30.74
CA LYS A 494 -16.41 13.09 -30.35
C LYS A 494 -14.90 12.90 -30.57
N MET A 495 -14.38 11.70 -30.28
CA MET A 495 -12.97 11.40 -30.48
C MET A 495 -12.59 11.21 -31.95
N LYS A 496 -13.49 10.68 -32.79
CA LYS A 496 -13.30 10.64 -34.24
C LYS A 496 -13.28 12.05 -34.85
N GLU A 497 -14.14 12.94 -34.39
CA GLU A 497 -14.16 14.34 -34.83
C GLU A 497 -12.89 15.09 -34.40
N GLU A 498 -12.44 14.93 -33.16
CA GLU A 498 -11.17 15.51 -32.67
C GLU A 498 -9.95 14.95 -33.45
N LEU A 499 -9.90 13.64 -33.70
CA LEU A 499 -8.85 13.02 -34.52
C LEU A 499 -8.90 13.54 -35.96
N HIS A 500 -10.08 13.71 -36.54
CA HIS A 500 -10.21 14.22 -37.90
C HIS A 500 -9.76 15.67 -38.01
N SER A 501 -10.09 16.53 -37.04
CA SER A 501 -9.57 17.90 -36.96
C SER A 501 -8.06 17.95 -36.72
N THR A 502 -7.51 17.04 -35.91
CA THR A 502 -6.06 16.98 -35.66
C THR A 502 -5.32 16.51 -36.92
N ILE A 503 -5.86 15.54 -37.65
CA ILE A 503 -5.34 15.09 -38.95
C ILE A 503 -5.41 16.21 -39.98
N GLN A 504 -6.52 16.94 -40.09
CA GLN A 504 -6.63 18.10 -40.98
C GLN A 504 -5.61 19.20 -40.63
N MET A 505 -5.37 19.45 -39.34
CA MET A 505 -4.36 20.41 -38.87
C MET A 505 -2.92 19.97 -39.19
N GLU A 506 -2.60 18.68 -39.07
CA GLU A 506 -1.29 18.15 -39.48
C GLU A 506 -1.13 18.11 -41.00
N GLU A 507 -2.19 17.79 -41.76
CA GLU A 507 -2.17 17.85 -43.23
C GLU A 507 -1.96 19.28 -43.74
N ILE A 508 -2.55 20.29 -43.09
CA ILE A 508 -2.27 21.71 -43.37
C ILE A 508 -0.82 22.07 -43.05
N LYS A 509 -0.25 21.56 -41.95
CA LYS A 509 1.18 21.76 -41.62
C LYS A 509 2.12 21.10 -42.61
N ILE A 510 1.79 19.90 -43.11
CA ILE A 510 2.59 19.18 -44.11
C ILE A 510 2.46 19.84 -45.48
N LYS A 511 1.31 20.41 -45.85
CA LYS A 511 1.13 21.20 -47.09
C LYS A 511 1.83 22.57 -47.07
N ASN A 512 2.16 23.08 -45.89
CA ASN A 512 2.83 24.37 -45.69
C ASN A 512 4.35 24.25 -45.41
N LEU A 513 4.90 23.03 -45.42
CA LEU A 513 6.33 22.71 -45.46
C LEU A 513 6.72 22.37 -46.90
#